data_AF-A0AA38FNN2-F1
#
_entry.id   AF-A0AA38FNN2-F1
#
_cell.length_a   1.000
_cell.length_b   1.000
_cell.length_c   1.000
_cell.angle_alpha   90.00
_cell.angle_beta   90.00
_cell.angle_gamma   90.00
#
_symmetry.space_group_name_H-M   'P 1'
#
loop_
_entity.id
_entity.type
_entity.pdbx_description
1 polymer ?
#
loop_
_entity_poly.entity_id
_entity_poly.type
_entity_poly.pdbx_seq_one_letter_code
_entity_poly.pdbx_strand_id
1 'polypeptide(L)'
;PPRSKHCHDCEKCVLQFDHHCVWLGTCIGQGNHCRFWWYLFEDTILCIWTAAMYIISISKDVSKEWWRGAIEIVLLIALLFCLIILLMLLTFHTYLILTNQTTYELIRKRRIPYLRDDTQFGVAIGSNNGKIGSYESAFCDILTGDLDVQRRLKKIEETFRWKRRLFPSTRNQETFM
;
A
#
# COMPACT_ATOMS: atom_id res chain seq x y z
N PRO A 1 -1.44 -19.86 -6.27
CA PRO A 1 -2.35 -18.81 -6.81
C PRO A 1 -1.57 -17.75 -7.60
N PRO A 2 -2.22 -17.02 -8.53
CA PRO A 2 -1.63 -15.84 -9.17
C PRO A 2 -1.07 -14.86 -8.13
N ARG A 3 0.06 -14.21 -8.43
CA ARG A 3 0.77 -13.25 -7.56
C ARG A 3 1.23 -13.80 -6.19
N SER A 4 1.15 -15.11 -5.94
CA SER A 4 1.64 -15.71 -4.70
C SER A 4 3.08 -16.19 -4.82
N LYS A 5 3.82 -16.18 -3.71
CA LYS A 5 5.20 -16.68 -3.64
C LYS A 5 5.46 -17.41 -2.33
N HIS A 6 6.27 -18.46 -2.38
CA HIS A 6 6.85 -19.07 -1.18
C HIS A 6 8.03 -18.22 -0.68
N CYS A 7 8.04 -17.89 0.61
CA CYS A 7 9.17 -17.29 1.29
C CYS A 7 9.86 -18.37 2.14
N HIS A 8 11.15 -18.59 1.89
CA HIS A 8 11.94 -19.57 2.62
C HIS A 8 12.21 -19.11 4.06
N ASP A 9 12.43 -17.81 4.29
CA ASP A 9 12.71 -17.27 5.63
C ASP A 9 11.52 -17.41 6.60
N CYS A 10 10.30 -17.37 6.07
CA CYS A 10 9.07 -17.58 6.86
C CYS A 10 8.44 -18.97 6.67
N GLU A 11 9.05 -19.83 5.85
CA GLU A 11 8.58 -21.18 5.48
C GLU A 11 7.08 -21.25 5.10
N LYS A 12 6.56 -20.21 4.43
CA LYS A 12 5.14 -20.12 4.08
C LYS A 12 4.89 -19.48 2.73
N CYS A 13 3.75 -19.83 2.14
CA CYS A 13 3.25 -19.19 0.92
C CYS A 13 2.48 -17.91 1.27
N VAL A 14 2.83 -16.82 0.59
CA VAL A 14 2.24 -15.50 0.80
C VAL A 14 1.51 -15.08 -0.47
N LEU A 15 0.24 -14.69 -0.33
CA LEU A 15 -0.60 -14.17 -1.40
C LEU A 15 -0.28 -12.69 -1.66
N GLN A 16 -0.22 -12.30 -2.94
CA GLN A 16 0.30 -10.99 -3.40
C GLN A 16 1.59 -10.62 -2.66
N PHE A 17 2.60 -11.49 -2.78
CA PHE A 17 3.86 -11.31 -2.07
C PHE A 17 4.55 -10.01 -2.51
N ASP A 18 4.90 -9.17 -1.55
CA ASP A 18 5.63 -7.92 -1.77
C ASP A 18 7.12 -8.10 -1.48
N HIS A 19 7.46 -8.34 -0.21
CA HIS A 19 8.83 -8.63 0.21
C HIS A 19 8.85 -9.37 1.56
N HIS A 20 10.01 -9.92 1.94
CA HIS A 20 10.28 -10.31 3.31
C HIS A 20 10.95 -9.12 4.01
N CYS A 21 10.30 -8.55 5.01
CA CYS A 21 10.84 -7.42 5.75
C CYS A 21 11.68 -7.95 6.92
N VAL A 22 13.00 -7.78 6.82
CA VAL A 22 13.94 -8.21 7.86
C VAL A 22 13.71 -7.44 9.16
N TRP A 23 13.33 -6.16 9.07
CA TRP A 23 13.07 -5.29 10.21
C TRP A 23 11.88 -5.74 11.06
N LEU A 24 10.85 -6.28 10.41
CA LEU A 24 9.65 -6.80 11.08
C LEU A 24 9.70 -8.32 11.28
N GLY A 25 10.75 -8.99 10.80
CA GLY A 25 10.89 -10.44 10.84
C GLY A 25 9.74 -11.19 10.16
N THR A 26 9.05 -10.58 9.18
CA THR A 26 7.84 -11.15 8.59
C THR A 26 7.67 -10.76 7.12
N CYS A 27 6.90 -11.57 6.40
CA CYS A 27 6.54 -11.27 5.01
C CYS A 27 5.48 -10.18 4.93
N ILE A 28 5.67 -9.26 4.00
CA ILE A 28 4.67 -8.29 3.57
C ILE A 28 3.98 -8.81 2.31
N GLY A 29 2.66 -8.78 2.32
CA GLY A 29 1.81 -9.16 1.19
C GLY A 29 0.36 -8.74 1.43
N GLN A 30 -0.61 -9.37 0.76
CA GLN A 30 -2.00 -8.91 0.77
C GLN A 30 -2.58 -8.67 2.18
N GLY A 31 -2.27 -9.54 3.15
CA GLY A 31 -2.87 -9.50 4.49
C GLY A 31 -2.35 -8.40 5.41
N ASN A 32 -1.21 -7.76 5.10
CA ASN A 32 -0.57 -6.78 5.99
C ASN A 32 0.07 -5.59 5.29
N HIS A 33 -0.01 -5.48 3.96
CA HIS A 33 0.56 -4.35 3.21
C HIS A 33 0.03 -2.98 3.68
N CYS A 34 -1.27 -2.88 4.01
CA CYS A 34 -1.86 -1.65 4.56
C CYS A 34 -1.29 -1.29 5.93
N ARG A 35 -1.14 -2.28 6.83
CA ARG A 35 -0.54 -2.06 8.16
C ARG A 35 0.91 -1.65 8.07
N PHE A 36 1.64 -2.22 7.11
CA PHE A 36 3.02 -1.85 6.85
C PHE A 36 3.13 -0.39 6.39
N TRP A 37 2.25 0.08 5.51
CA TRP A 37 2.21 1.48 5.12
C TRP A 37 1.91 2.43 6.29
N TRP A 38 0.93 2.09 7.14
CA TRP A 38 0.62 2.87 8.34
C TRP A 38 1.78 2.92 9.33
N TYR A 39 2.47 1.79 9.52
CA TYR A 39 3.71 1.74 10.32
C TYR A 39 4.75 2.74 9.80
N LEU A 40 4.99 2.78 8.47
CA LEU A 40 5.92 3.75 7.88
C LEU A 40 5.46 5.20 8.08
N PHE A 41 4.16 5.45 7.98
CA PHE A 41 3.58 6.78 8.17
C PHE A 41 3.71 7.27 9.62
N GLU A 42 3.35 6.42 10.59
CA GLU A 42 3.47 6.72 12.02
C GLU A 42 4.93 6.95 12.44
N ASP A 43 5.85 6.10 11.96
CA ASP A 43 7.28 6.24 12.21
C ASP A 43 7.82 7.55 11.63
N THR A 44 7.37 7.92 10.42
CA THR A 44 7.72 9.21 9.80
C THR A 44 7.23 10.39 10.65
N ILE A 45 5.99 10.36 11.16
CA ILE A 45 5.46 11.41 12.04
C ILE A 45 6.26 11.49 13.35
N LEU A 46 6.57 10.35 13.95
CA LEU A 46 7.34 10.29 15.19
C LEU A 46 8.74 10.88 15.00
N CYS A 47 9.41 10.59 13.89
CA CYS A 47 10.70 11.18 13.55
C CYS A 47 10.61 12.70 13.36
N ILE A 48 9.58 13.20 12.67
CA ILE A 48 9.36 14.65 12.49
C ILE A 48 9.12 15.34 13.84
N TRP A 49 8.25 14.77 14.67
CA TRP A 49 7.97 15.28 16.01
C TRP A 49 9.23 15.33 16.87
N THR A 50 10.00 14.26 16.86
CA THR A 50 11.27 14.16 17.59
C THR A 50 12.26 15.21 17.10
N ALA A 51 12.41 15.39 15.78
CA ALA A 51 13.28 16.42 15.22
C ALA A 51 12.87 17.83 15.65
N ALA A 52 11.57 18.13 15.67
CA ALA A 52 11.05 19.40 16.15
C ALA A 52 11.41 19.63 17.64
N MET A 53 11.29 18.61 18.48
CA MET A 53 11.67 18.68 19.89
C MET A 53 13.18 18.93 20.07
N TYR A 54 14.04 18.29 19.27
CA TYR A 54 15.49 18.56 19.26
C TYR A 54 15.79 20.02 18.90
N ILE A 55 15.16 20.55 17.85
CA ILE A 55 15.35 21.94 17.41
C ILE A 55 14.93 22.92 18.52
N ILE A 56 13.79 22.68 19.18
CA ILE A 56 13.32 23.50 20.29
C ILE A 56 14.26 23.43 21.49
N SER A 57 14.78 22.23 21.82
CA SER A 57 15.74 22.03 22.90
C SER A 57 17.02 22.83 22.67
N ILE A 58 17.61 22.72 21.48
CA ILE A 58 18.83 23.45 21.09
C ILE A 58 18.59 24.96 21.11
N SER A 59 17.40 25.43 20.73
CA SER A 59 17.08 26.86 20.68
C SER A 59 16.90 27.52 22.05
N LYS A 60 16.54 26.75 23.07
CA LYS A 60 16.22 27.29 24.41
C LYS A 60 17.40 27.33 25.36
N ASP A 61 18.46 26.57 25.10
CA ASP A 61 19.44 26.22 26.12
C ASP A 61 20.86 26.76 25.79
N VAL A 62 21.00 28.09 25.83
CA VAL A 62 22.24 28.82 25.46
C VAL A 62 23.38 28.58 26.49
N SER A 63 23.06 28.15 27.71
CA SER A 63 24.03 27.92 28.79
C SER A 63 24.52 26.48 28.92
N LYS A 64 24.21 25.60 27.97
CA LYS A 64 24.55 24.18 28.04
C LYS A 64 26.04 23.95 27.79
N GLU A 65 26.60 22.93 28.44
CA GLU A 65 27.97 22.49 28.16
C GLU A 65 28.13 22.10 26.68
N TRP A 66 29.22 22.52 26.05
CA TRP A 66 29.45 22.37 24.61
C TRP A 66 29.32 20.92 24.12
N TRP A 67 29.73 19.94 24.93
CA TRP A 67 29.71 18.52 24.57
C TRP A 67 28.28 17.96 24.50
N ARG A 68 27.35 18.47 25.32
CA ARG A 68 25.94 18.07 25.24
C ARG A 68 25.28 18.61 23.98
N GLY A 69 25.56 19.86 23.63
CA GLY A 69 25.09 20.45 22.37
C GLY A 69 25.64 19.72 21.15
N ALA A 70 26.92 19.33 21.17
CA ALA A 70 27.53 18.53 20.12
C ALA A 70 26.84 17.17 19.95
N ILE A 71 26.54 16.46 21.04
CA ILE A 71 25.81 15.19 21.00
C ILE A 71 24.41 15.38 20.40
N GLU A 72 23.67 16.41 20.83
CA GLU A 72 22.31 16.69 20.29
C GLU A 72 22.33 16.99 18.79
N ILE A 73 23.31 17.74 18.31
CA ILE A 73 23.48 18.03 16.88
C ILE A 73 23.78 16.75 16.10
N VAL A 74 24.68 15.89 16.60
CA VAL A 74 25.00 14.61 15.94
C VAL A 74 23.77 13.71 15.87
N LEU A 75 23.00 13.61 16.96
CA LEU A 75 21.76 12.83 16.99
C LEU A 75 20.70 13.41 16.04
N LEU A 76 20.59 14.74 15.94
CA LEU A 76 19.69 15.39 14.99
C LEU A 76 20.10 15.09 13.54
N ILE A 77 21.39 15.14 13.21
CA ILE A 77 21.87 14.80 11.85
C ILE A 77 21.55 13.33 11.53
N ALA A 78 21.78 12.40 12.46
CA ALA A 78 21.45 11.00 12.29
C ALA A 78 19.94 10.79 12.09
N LEU A 79 19.11 11.48 12.88
CA LEU A 79 17.64 11.44 12.77
C LEU A 79 17.16 11.97 11.41
N LEU A 80 17.73 13.07 10.92
CA LEU A 80 17.40 13.63 9.60
C LEU A 80 17.76 12.67 8.46
N PHE A 81 18.90 11.99 8.56
CA PHE A 81 19.28 10.95 7.60
C PHE A 81 18.28 9.79 7.58
N CYS A 82 17.88 9.29 8.75
CA CYS A 82 16.82 8.26 8.87
C CYS A 82 15.48 8.75 8.29
N LEU A 83 15.10 10.00 8.56
CA LEU A 83 13.87 10.59 8.04
C LEU A 83 13.85 10.64 6.51
N ILE A 84 14.97 10.97 5.87
CA ILE A 84 15.09 10.95 4.39
C ILE A 84 14.80 9.55 3.85
N ILE A 85 15.36 8.51 4.47
CA ILE A 85 15.14 7.11 4.06
C ILE A 85 13.67 6.72 4.24
N LEU A 86 13.07 7.07 5.38
CA LEU A 86 11.65 6.77 5.67
C LEU A 86 10.72 7.45 4.66
N LEU A 87 10.97 8.72 4.33
CA LEU A 87 10.19 9.45 3.32
C LEU A 87 10.32 8.81 1.93
N MET A 88 11.51 8.40 1.53
CA MET A 88 11.73 7.68 0.26
C MET A 88 10.97 6.35 0.26
N LEU A 89 10.98 5.61 1.36
CA LEU A 89 10.28 4.32 1.48
C LEU A 89 8.75 4.50 1.48
N LEU A 90 8.24 5.48 2.22
CA LEU A 90 6.82 5.81 2.28
C LEU A 90 6.29 6.24 0.91
N THR A 91 7.01 7.13 0.20
CA THR A 91 6.62 7.57 -1.14
C THR A 91 6.66 6.41 -2.15
N PHE A 92 7.68 5.55 -2.08
CA PHE A 92 7.78 4.36 -2.91
C PHE A 92 6.61 3.39 -2.70
N HIS A 93 6.29 3.03 -1.44
CA HIS A 93 5.16 2.15 -1.17
C HIS A 93 3.82 2.80 -1.52
N THR A 94 3.68 4.11 -1.35
CA THR A 94 2.51 4.86 -1.83
C THR A 94 2.36 4.71 -3.36
N TYR A 95 3.44 4.88 -4.12
CA TYR A 95 3.43 4.68 -5.58
C TYR A 95 3.04 3.25 -5.98
N LEU A 96 3.60 2.24 -5.32
CA LEU A 96 3.27 0.83 -5.56
C LEU A 96 1.78 0.56 -5.34
N ILE A 97 1.24 1.10 -4.25
CA ILE A 97 -0.16 0.97 -3.92
C ILE A 97 -1.02 1.70 -4.94
N LEU A 98 -0.67 2.90 -5.38
CA LEU A 98 -1.43 3.63 -6.41
C LEU A 98 -1.41 2.94 -7.78
N THR A 99 -0.45 2.07 -8.05
CA THR A 99 -0.25 1.41 -9.36
C THR A 99 -0.63 -0.08 -9.39
N ASN A 100 -1.23 -0.62 -8.31
CA ASN A 100 -1.48 -2.05 -8.12
C ASN A 100 -0.23 -2.94 -8.08
N GLN A 101 0.95 -2.39 -7.92
CA GLN A 101 2.16 -3.17 -8.11
C GLN A 101 2.72 -3.57 -6.75
N THR A 102 3.20 -4.81 -6.66
CA THR A 102 4.11 -5.17 -5.57
C THR A 102 5.54 -4.80 -5.97
N THR A 103 6.38 -4.52 -4.99
CA THR A 103 7.84 -4.39 -5.12
C THR A 103 8.41 -5.58 -5.89
N TYR A 104 7.94 -6.80 -5.57
CA TYR A 104 8.35 -8.02 -6.27
C TYR A 104 8.04 -7.98 -7.76
N GLU A 105 6.84 -7.55 -8.14
CA GLU A 105 6.42 -7.46 -9.54
C GLU A 105 7.14 -6.36 -10.30
N LEU A 106 7.39 -5.22 -9.66
CA LEU A 106 8.17 -4.14 -10.26
C LEU A 106 9.60 -4.61 -10.56
N ILE A 107 10.27 -5.22 -9.59
CA ILE A 107 11.66 -5.69 -9.73
C ILE A 107 11.77 -6.86 -10.70
N ARG A 108 10.81 -7.79 -10.67
CA ARG A 108 10.85 -9.03 -11.47
C ARG A 108 9.93 -9.03 -12.67
N LYS A 109 9.49 -7.86 -13.14
CA LYS A 109 8.58 -7.71 -14.28
C LYS A 109 8.97 -8.58 -15.48
N ARG A 110 10.25 -8.58 -15.86
CA ARG A 110 10.77 -9.37 -16.99
C ARG A 110 10.67 -10.90 -16.80
N ARG A 111 10.62 -11.40 -15.57
CA ARG A 111 10.58 -12.84 -15.25
C ARG A 111 9.17 -13.37 -15.04
N ILE A 112 8.18 -12.50 -14.96
CA ILE A 112 6.80 -12.87 -14.69
C ILE A 112 6.05 -12.98 -16.03
N PRO A 113 5.62 -14.18 -16.46
CA PRO A 113 5.04 -14.39 -17.79
C PRO A 113 3.81 -13.50 -18.05
N TYR A 114 2.89 -13.42 -17.08
CA TYR A 114 1.67 -12.62 -17.20
C TYR A 114 1.90 -11.10 -17.23
N LEU A 115 3.09 -10.62 -16.87
CA LEU A 115 3.46 -9.19 -16.99
C LEU A 115 4.30 -8.90 -18.24
N ARG A 116 4.73 -9.94 -18.96
CA ARG A 116 5.55 -9.82 -20.17
C ARG A 116 4.68 -9.52 -21.39
N ASP A 117 3.50 -10.14 -21.47
CA ASP A 117 2.63 -10.05 -22.64
C ASP A 117 2.00 -8.65 -22.82
N ASP A 118 1.89 -7.86 -21.73
CA ASP A 118 1.44 -6.45 -21.79
C ASP A 118 2.44 -5.49 -22.45
N THR A 119 3.68 -5.93 -22.72
CA THR A 119 4.70 -5.03 -23.32
C THR A 119 4.68 -4.95 -24.84
N GLN A 120 3.82 -5.72 -25.54
CA GLN A 120 3.73 -5.66 -27.00
C GLN A 120 2.75 -4.59 -27.53
N PHE A 121 1.83 -4.11 -26.70
CA PHE A 121 0.96 -2.95 -26.98
C PHE A 121 1.33 -1.82 -26.01
N GLY A 122 2.12 -0.86 -26.50
CA GLY A 122 2.69 0.21 -25.70
C GLY A 122 1.68 0.95 -24.84
N VAL A 123 2.10 1.31 -23.62
CA VAL A 123 1.52 2.41 -22.83
C VAL A 123 -0.03 2.42 -22.86
N ALA A 124 -0.66 1.28 -22.58
CA ALA A 124 -2.10 1.25 -22.37
C ALA A 124 -2.40 1.66 -20.92
N ILE A 125 -2.66 2.95 -20.76
CA ILE A 125 -3.54 3.47 -19.71
C ILE A 125 -4.76 2.54 -19.63
N GLY A 126 -4.92 1.82 -18.52
CA GLY A 126 -6.14 1.09 -18.17
C GLY A 126 -6.50 -0.11 -19.05
N SER A 127 -5.81 -1.26 -18.90
CA SER A 127 -6.32 -2.53 -19.44
C SER A 127 -7.21 -3.24 -18.42
N ASN A 128 -8.52 -3.04 -18.58
CA ASN A 128 -9.61 -3.75 -17.90
C ASN A 128 -9.71 -5.21 -18.37
N ASN A 129 -8.74 -6.07 -18.03
CA ASN A 129 -8.84 -7.50 -18.29
C ASN A 129 -8.70 -8.32 -17.00
N GLY A 130 -9.85 -8.82 -16.53
CA GLY A 130 -9.93 -9.94 -15.59
C GLY A 130 -9.68 -9.58 -14.14
N LYS A 131 -10.78 -9.30 -13.41
CA LYS A 131 -10.82 -9.15 -11.95
C LYS A 131 -10.20 -10.36 -11.23
N ILE A 132 -8.89 -10.30 -10.98
CA ILE A 132 -8.19 -11.13 -10.00
C ILE A 132 -7.71 -10.17 -8.90
N GLY A 133 -8.63 -9.83 -8.00
CA GLY A 133 -8.39 -9.12 -6.74
C GLY A 133 -7.46 -7.90 -6.82
N SER A 134 -8.01 -6.78 -7.28
CA SER A 134 -7.36 -5.46 -7.22
C SER A 134 -7.16 -5.04 -5.75
N TYR A 135 -5.98 -4.57 -5.37
CA TYR A 135 -5.64 -3.67 -4.26
C TYR A 135 -6.66 -2.56 -3.88
N GLU A 136 -7.65 -2.24 -4.72
CA GLU A 136 -8.94 -1.69 -4.26
C GLU A 136 -9.75 -2.81 -3.59
N SER A 137 -9.93 -2.82 -2.28
CA SER A 137 -11.18 -2.23 -1.79
C SER A 137 -11.05 -1.73 -0.35
N ALA A 138 -9.82 -1.56 0.15
CA ALA A 138 -9.60 -1.36 1.57
C ALA A 138 -8.43 -0.45 1.91
N PHE A 139 -7.40 -0.36 1.06
CA PHE A 139 -6.28 0.56 1.33
C PHE A 139 -6.77 2.02 1.46
N CYS A 140 -7.79 2.36 0.67
CA CYS A 140 -8.31 3.71 0.47
C CYS A 140 -9.67 4.01 1.12
N ASP A 141 -10.40 3.03 1.65
CA ASP A 141 -11.72 3.27 2.27
C ASP A 141 -11.62 3.64 3.77
N ILE A 142 -10.44 3.41 4.37
CA ILE A 142 -10.19 3.49 5.83
C ILE A 142 -9.28 4.67 6.21
N LEU A 143 -8.47 5.19 5.28
CA LEU A 143 -7.77 6.47 5.50
C LEU A 143 -8.75 7.67 5.65
N THR A 144 -10.01 7.53 5.20
CA THR A 144 -10.97 8.62 4.91
C THR A 144 -12.27 8.65 5.76
N GLY A 145 -12.55 7.66 6.62
CA GLY A 145 -13.72 7.70 7.52
C GLY A 145 -15.09 7.95 6.83
N ASP A 146 -15.38 7.29 5.71
CA ASP A 146 -16.47 7.67 4.81
C ASP A 146 -17.85 7.02 5.10
N LEU A 147 -18.86 7.85 5.44
CA LEU A 147 -20.30 7.50 5.54
C LEU A 147 -20.99 7.32 4.17
N ASP A 148 -20.44 7.87 3.10
CA ASP A 148 -20.97 7.77 1.73
C ASP A 148 -20.67 6.40 1.10
N VAL A 149 -19.65 5.69 1.57
CA VAL A 149 -19.40 4.26 1.26
C VAL A 149 -20.51 3.38 1.82
N GLN A 150 -20.92 3.58 3.07
CA GLN A 150 -22.09 2.88 3.65
C GLN A 150 -23.38 3.17 2.86
N ARG A 151 -23.52 4.40 2.36
CA ARG A 151 -24.68 4.84 1.55
C ARG A 151 -24.67 4.25 0.14
N ARG A 152 -23.49 4.09 -0.48
CA ARG A 152 -23.31 3.45 -1.80
C ARG A 152 -23.45 1.94 -1.73
N LEU A 153 -23.01 1.30 -0.65
CA LEU A 153 -23.26 -0.12 -0.38
C LEU A 153 -24.75 -0.40 -0.22
N LYS A 154 -25.46 0.45 0.54
CA LYS A 154 -26.93 0.41 0.61
C LYS A 154 -27.57 0.59 -0.77
N LYS A 155 -27.11 1.56 -1.57
CA LYS A 155 -27.64 1.85 -2.91
C LYS A 155 -27.37 0.72 -3.90
N ILE A 156 -26.23 0.06 -3.81
CA ILE A 156 -25.88 -1.12 -4.61
C ILE A 156 -26.75 -2.32 -4.20
N GLU A 157 -26.91 -2.56 -2.91
CA GLU A 157 -27.78 -3.61 -2.37
C GLU A 157 -29.25 -3.40 -2.76
N GLU A 158 -29.73 -2.15 -2.73
CA GLU A 158 -31.04 -1.74 -3.23
C GLU A 158 -31.16 -1.92 -4.74
N THR A 159 -30.16 -1.54 -5.53
CA THR A 159 -30.14 -1.70 -6.99
C THR A 159 -30.16 -3.19 -7.39
N PHE A 160 -29.41 -4.05 -6.68
CA PHE A 160 -29.47 -5.50 -6.87
C PHE A 160 -30.81 -6.10 -6.42
N ARG A 161 -31.49 -5.50 -5.43
CA ARG A 161 -32.83 -5.88 -4.99
C ARG A 161 -33.92 -5.48 -5.99
N TRP A 162 -33.76 -4.38 -6.73
CA TRP A 162 -34.65 -3.96 -7.83
C TRP A 162 -34.45 -4.79 -9.10
N LYS A 163 -33.20 -5.08 -9.46
CA LYS A 163 -32.88 -5.88 -10.66
C LYS A 163 -33.44 -7.31 -10.55
N ARG A 164 -33.50 -7.87 -9.34
CA ARG A 164 -34.09 -9.17 -9.03
C ARG A 164 -35.63 -9.18 -9.04
N ARG A 165 -36.27 -8.01 -8.94
CA ARG A 165 -37.74 -7.84 -9.05
C ARG A 165 -38.20 -7.50 -10.47
N LEU A 166 -37.40 -6.75 -11.23
CA LEU A 166 -37.76 -6.27 -12.57
C LEU A 166 -37.44 -7.26 -13.69
N PHE A 167 -36.47 -8.16 -13.47
CA PHE A 167 -36.14 -9.22 -14.42
C PHE A 167 -36.19 -10.58 -13.72
N PRO A 168 -37.39 -11.13 -13.45
CA PRO A 168 -37.53 -12.57 -13.31
C PRO A 168 -37.03 -13.18 -14.61
N SER A 169 -36.08 -14.13 -14.56
CA SER A 169 -35.65 -14.81 -15.78
C SER A 169 -36.85 -15.56 -16.38
N THR A 170 -37.51 -14.98 -17.36
CA THR A 170 -38.40 -15.71 -18.26
C THR A 170 -37.52 -16.46 -19.23
N ARG A 171 -37.15 -17.66 -18.79
CA ARG A 171 -36.72 -18.75 -19.64
C ARG A 171 -37.84 -19.02 -20.66
N ASN A 172 -37.50 -19.08 -21.95
CA ASN A 172 -38.11 -19.86 -23.04
C ASN A 172 -38.50 -19.07 -24.31
N GLN A 173 -38.34 -19.76 -25.45
CA GLN A 173 -38.64 -19.47 -26.86
C GLN A 173 -37.44 -18.88 -27.62
N GLU A 174 -36.56 -19.69 -28.23
CA GLU A 174 -36.73 -20.44 -29.50
C GLU A 174 -37.42 -19.60 -30.58
N THR A 175 -36.72 -19.29 -31.69
CA THR A 175 -37.03 -19.75 -33.06
C THR A 175 -36.22 -18.98 -34.12
N PHE A 176 -35.51 -19.75 -34.94
CA PHE A 176 -35.41 -19.71 -36.41
C PHE A 176 -35.02 -18.45 -37.21
N MET A 177 -34.10 -18.76 -38.16
CA MET A 177 -33.64 -18.09 -39.38
C MET A 177 -32.57 -17.00 -39.26
#